data_AF-A0A7X9GKV3-F1
#
_entry.id   AF-A0A7X9GKV3-F1
#
_cell.length_a   1.000
_cell.length_b   1.000
_cell.length_c   1.000
_cell.angle_alpha   90.00
_cell.angle_beta   90.00
_cell.angle_gamma   90.00
#
_symmetry.space_group_name_H-M   'P 1'
#
loop_
_entity.id
_entity.type
_entity.pdbx_description
1 polymer ?
#
loop_
_entity_poly.entity_id
_entity_poly.type
_entity_poly.pdbx_seq_one_letter_code
_entity_poly.pdbx_strand_id
1 'polypeptide(L)' 'MNRVVLIVLDSVGIGELPDAALYGDEGSNTLGNIVKQFDDIK' A
#
# COMPACT_ATOMS: atom_id res chain seq x y z
N MET A 1 -20.76 15.27 -14.66
CA MET A 1 -19.34 14.91 -14.51
C MET A 1 -18.76 14.82 -15.92
N ASN A 2 -17.88 15.73 -16.35
CA ASN A 2 -17.41 15.73 -17.75
C ASN A 2 -16.03 15.07 -17.96
N ARG A 3 -15.17 15.02 -16.93
CA ARG A 3 -13.85 14.36 -16.99
C ARG A 3 -13.48 13.78 -15.62
N VAL A 4 -12.81 12.63 -15.64
CA VAL A 4 -12.19 11.96 -14.46
C VAL A 4 -10.74 11.66 -14.82
N VAL A 5 -9.83 11.92 -13.89
CA VAL A 5 -8.43 11.45 -13.97
C VAL A 5 -8.29 10.34 -12.94
N LEU A 6 -8.12 9.12 -13.42
CA LEU A 6 -7.88 7.94 -12.59
C LEU A 6 -6.41 7.55 -12.70
N ILE A 7 -5.74 7.42 -11.57
CA ILE A 7 -4.36 6.96 -11.47
C ILE A 7 -4.39 5.69 -10.63
N VAL A 8 -3.85 4.60 -11.19
CA VAL A 8 -3.65 3.34 -10.47
C VAL A 8 -2.18 3.27 -10.08
N LEU A 9 -1.94 3.20 -8.78
CA LEU A 9 -0.61 2.94 -8.23
C LEU A 9 -0.52 1.43 -8.00
N ASP A 10 -0.02 0.71 -9.00
CA ASP A 10 0.01 -0.74 -8.97
C ASP A 10 0.82 -1.24 -7.77
N SER A 11 0.26 -2.20 -7.02
CA SER A 11 0.83 -2.81 -5.80
C SER A 11 1.13 -1.89 -4.60
N VAL A 12 0.79 -0.60 -4.64
CA VAL A 12 1.05 0.34 -3.53
C VAL A 12 0.01 0.18 -2.41
N GLY A 13 0.15 -0.88 -1.62
CA GLY A 13 -0.67 -1.15 -0.44
C GLY A 13 -0.30 -0.30 0.78
N ILE A 14 -1.27 -0.01 1.66
CA ILE A 14 -1.09 0.83 2.86
C ILE A 14 -1.18 0.05 4.19
N GLY A 15 -1.12 -1.27 4.10
CA GLY A 15 -1.30 -2.18 5.23
C GLY A 15 -2.04 -3.43 4.80
N GLU A 16 -2.01 -4.43 5.67
CA GLU A 16 -2.69 -5.70 5.51
C GLU A 16 -4.22 -5.53 5.61
N LEU A 17 -4.94 -6.42 4.95
CA LEU A 17 -6.39 -6.54 5.13
C LEU A 17 -6.71 -7.49 6.30
N PRO A 18 -7.94 -7.46 6.85
CA PRO A 18 -8.34 -8.34 7.96
C PRO A 18 -8.22 -9.84 7.66
N ASP A 19 -8.19 -10.24 6.39
CA ASP A 19 -8.09 -11.61 5.92
C ASP A 19 -6.66 -12.04 5.56
N ALA A 20 -5.65 -11.22 5.87
CA ALA A 20 -4.26 -11.49 5.50
C ALA A 20 -3.71 -12.84 5.99
N ALA A 21 -4.19 -13.31 7.15
CA ALA A 21 -3.84 -14.63 7.66
C ALA A 21 -4.24 -15.78 6.70
N LEU A 22 -5.25 -15.60 5.83
CA LEU A 22 -5.67 -16.60 4.85
C LEU A 22 -4.72 -16.70 3.66
N TYR A 23 -3.98 -15.63 3.36
CA TYR A 23 -3.07 -15.54 2.22
C TYR A 23 -1.59 -15.57 2.63
N GLY A 24 -1.32 -15.60 3.95
CA GLY A 24 0.04 -15.63 4.50
C GLY A 24 0.76 -14.29 4.39
N ASP A 25 0.02 -13.18 4.26
CA ASP A 25 0.54 -11.82 4.17
C ASP A 25 0.34 -11.02 5.47
N GLU A 26 0.10 -11.71 6.59
CA GLU A 26 0.02 -11.09 7.93
C GLU A 26 1.28 -10.25 8.23
N GLY A 27 1.08 -9.02 8.69
CA GLY A 27 2.09 -8.00 8.92
C GLY A 27 2.49 -7.19 7.68
N SER A 28 1.91 -7.45 6.51
CA SER A 28 2.27 -6.72 5.28
C SER A 28 1.90 -5.25 5.34
N ASN A 29 2.83 -4.37 4.97
CA ASN A 29 2.58 -2.95 4.83
C ASN A 29 3.57 -2.33 3.83
N THR A 30 3.21 -2.33 2.54
CA THR A 30 4.12 -1.90 1.46
C THR A 30 4.59 -0.46 1.66
N LEU A 31 3.66 0.50 1.70
CA LEU A 31 4.02 1.90 1.82
C LEU A 31 4.71 2.20 3.16
N GLY A 32 4.21 1.64 4.26
CA GLY A 32 4.79 1.83 5.59
C GLY A 32 6.22 1.28 5.71
N ASN A 33 6.51 0.14 5.09
CA ASN A 33 7.86 -0.44 5.10
C ASN A 33 8.83 0.37 4.22
N ILE A 34 8.36 0.92 3.09
CA ILE A 34 9.14 1.84 2.25
C ILE A 34 9.50 3.10 3.05
N VAL A 35 8.53 3.75 3.70
CA VAL A 35 8.77 4.96 4.50
C VAL A 35 9.76 4.70 5.64
N LYS A 36 9.70 3.53 6.29
CA LYS A 36 10.68 3.14 7.32
C LYS A 36 12.10 2.94 6.78
N GLN A 37 12.24 2.59 5.50
CA GLN A 37 13.53 2.28 4.88
C GLN A 37 14.23 3.54 4.32
N PHE A 38 13.47 4.58 3.97
CA PHE A 38 13.99 5.77 3.30
C PHE A 38 13.63 7.04 4.09
N ASP A 39 14.63 7.65 4.73
CA ASP A 39 14.46 8.80 5.63
C ASP A 39 14.12 10.12 4.91
N ASP A 40 14.22 10.16 3.58
CA ASP A 40 13.95 11.32 2.74
C ASP A 40 12.50 11.37 2.21
N ILE A 41 11.71 10.32 2.46
CA ILE A 41 10.27 10.29 2.18
C ILE A 41 9.53 10.99 3.33
N LYS A 42 8.90 12.13 3.02
CA LYS A 42 8.13 12.95 3.97
C LYS A 42 6.67 12.58 4.05
#